data_AF-Q2YZG7-F1
#
_entry.id   AF-Q2YZG7-F1
#
_cell.length_a   1.000
_cell.length_b   1.000
_cell.length_c   1.000
_cell.angle_alpha   90.00
_cell.angle_beta   90.00
_cell.angle_gamma   90.00
#
_symmetry.space_group_name_H-M   'P 1'
#
loop_
_entity.id
_entity.type
_entity.pdbx_description
1 polymer ?
#
loop_
_entity_poly.entity_id
_entity_poly.type
_entity_poly.pdbx_seq_one_letter_code
_entity_poly.pdbx_strand_id
1 'polypeptide(L)'
;MKRMISLFAITIALAVSASAAPVKLIMHLASIPIIDGAGIYSSINFIQHGDLVATKALGVTSISLLAVNGGLGVLKMAGPDDWKPQVRHFHRIVGFVVTVAAVSMSVSASLDKGLDNNTGKIGRYVSYGYSALTVVPLVIFSF
;
A
#
# COMPACT_ATOMS: atom_id res chain seq x y z
N MET A 1 -14.39 -5.78 -28.06
CA MET A 1 -15.60 -6.35 -27.39
C MET A 1 -15.30 -7.52 -26.47
N LYS A 2 -14.70 -8.64 -26.94
CA LYS A 2 -14.43 -9.82 -26.08
C LYS A 2 -13.66 -9.50 -24.79
N ARG A 3 -12.61 -8.66 -24.86
CA ARG A 3 -11.82 -8.22 -23.69
C ARG A 3 -12.60 -7.36 -22.68
N MET A 4 -13.54 -6.54 -23.14
CA MET A 4 -14.40 -5.74 -22.25
C MET A 4 -15.46 -6.60 -21.56
N ILE A 5 -15.99 -7.61 -22.27
CA ILE A 5 -16.93 -8.57 -21.69
C ILE A 5 -16.22 -9.43 -20.64
N SER A 6 -14.96 -9.82 -20.86
CA SER A 6 -14.15 -10.53 -19.86
C SER A 6 -13.86 -9.67 -18.62
N LEU A 7 -13.48 -8.40 -18.80
CA LEU A 7 -13.27 -7.47 -17.69
C LEU A 7 -14.56 -7.23 -16.91
N PHE A 8 -15.69 -7.03 -17.59
CA PHE A 8 -16.98 -6.83 -16.95
C PHE A 8 -17.45 -8.10 -16.22
N ALA A 9 -17.21 -9.29 -16.78
CA ALA A 9 -17.50 -10.57 -16.14
C ALA A 9 -16.61 -10.82 -14.92
N ILE A 10 -15.33 -10.43 -14.95
CA ILE A 10 -14.43 -10.49 -13.79
C ILE A 10 -14.89 -9.51 -12.71
N THR A 11 -15.27 -8.28 -13.09
CA THR A 11 -15.81 -7.27 -12.16
C THR A 11 -17.12 -7.74 -11.52
N ILE A 12 -18.02 -8.37 -12.29
CA ILE A 12 -19.25 -8.96 -11.78
C ILE A 12 -18.97 -10.19 -10.90
N ALA A 13 -18.04 -11.07 -11.28
CA ALA A 13 -17.64 -12.22 -10.46
C ALA A 13 -17.02 -11.77 -9.13
N LEU A 14 -16.21 -10.71 -9.14
CA LEU A 14 -15.67 -10.06 -7.94
C LEU A 14 -16.77 -9.38 -7.12
N ALA A 15 -17.75 -8.74 -7.76
CA ALA A 15 -18.90 -8.10 -7.10
C ALA A 15 -19.88 -9.11 -6.48
N VAL A 16 -20.12 -10.24 -7.13
CA VAL A 16 -20.98 -11.33 -6.64
C VAL A 16 -20.28 -12.07 -5.50
N SER A 17 -18.96 -12.28 -5.58
CA SER A 17 -18.14 -12.80 -4.48
C SER A 17 -18.07 -11.83 -3.29
N ALA A 18 -18.23 -10.53 -3.53
CA ALA A 18 -18.33 -9.50 -2.51
C ALA A 18 -19.63 -9.58 -1.68
N SER A 19 -20.72 -10.16 -2.19
CA SER A 19 -21.99 -10.26 -1.43
C SER A 19 -21.92 -11.17 -0.19
N ALA A 20 -20.90 -12.03 -0.08
CA ALA A 20 -20.66 -12.90 1.07
C ALA A 20 -19.54 -12.38 2.02
N ALA A 21 -18.78 -11.36 1.60
CA ALA A 21 -17.69 -10.80 2.37
C ALA A 21 -18.18 -9.63 3.23
N PRO A 22 -17.71 -9.47 4.49
CA PRO A 22 -18.02 -8.28 5.27
C PRO A 22 -17.59 -7.05 4.49
N VAL A 23 -18.42 -6.00 4.40
CA VAL A 23 -18.12 -4.74 3.68
C VAL A 23 -16.70 -4.22 3.99
N LYS A 24 -16.25 -4.37 5.23
CA LYS A 24 -14.89 -4.06 5.69
C LYS A 24 -13.80 -4.81 4.90
N LEU A 25 -13.96 -6.10 4.64
CA LEU A 25 -13.01 -6.89 3.86
C LEU A 25 -12.93 -6.42 2.41
N ILE A 26 -14.08 -6.12 1.79
CA ILE A 26 -14.15 -5.64 0.39
C ILE A 26 -13.44 -4.29 0.28
N MET A 27 -13.76 -3.36 1.19
CA MET A 27 -13.11 -2.05 1.22
C MET A 27 -11.60 -2.14 1.44
N HIS A 28 -11.16 -3.07 2.29
CA HIS A 28 -9.73 -3.33 2.48
C HIS A 28 -9.08 -3.82 1.18
N LEU A 29 -9.62 -4.87 0.56
CA LEU A 29 -9.09 -5.44 -0.68
C LEU A 29 -9.10 -4.44 -1.85
N ALA A 30 -10.15 -3.63 -1.97
CA ALA A 30 -10.26 -2.60 -2.99
C ALA A 30 -9.25 -1.45 -2.79
N SER A 31 -8.83 -1.19 -1.55
CA SER A 31 -7.84 -0.14 -1.25
C SER A 31 -6.39 -0.56 -1.55
N ILE A 32 -6.09 -1.87 -1.55
CA ILE A 32 -4.71 -2.40 -1.73
C ILE A 32 -4.06 -1.89 -3.02
N PRO A 33 -4.66 -2.01 -4.22
CA PRO A 33 -4.00 -1.56 -5.46
C PRO A 33 -3.69 -0.06 -5.46
N ILE A 34 -4.48 0.75 -4.75
CA ILE A 34 -4.31 2.20 -4.68
C ILE A 34 -3.17 2.53 -3.71
N ILE A 35 -3.20 1.96 -2.50
CA ILE A 35 -2.21 2.22 -1.44
C ILE A 35 -0.86 1.61 -1.82
N ASP A 36 -0.82 0.31 -2.12
CA ASP A 36 0.42 -0.39 -2.42
C ASP A 36 0.99 0.08 -3.76
N GLY A 37 0.13 0.37 -4.75
CA GLY A 37 0.57 0.93 -6.03
C GLY A 37 1.26 2.28 -5.86
N ALA A 38 0.65 3.19 -5.08
CA ALA A 38 1.26 4.49 -4.76
C ALA A 38 2.55 4.34 -3.94
N GLY A 39 2.55 3.44 -2.96
CA GLY A 39 3.71 3.14 -2.11
C GLY A 39 4.88 2.56 -2.90
N ILE A 40 4.65 1.57 -3.77
CA ILE A 40 5.67 0.97 -4.64
C ILE A 40 6.22 2.00 -5.61
N TYR A 41 5.33 2.75 -6.29
CA TYR A 41 5.74 3.76 -7.27
C TYR A 41 6.63 4.83 -6.63
N SER A 42 6.18 5.44 -5.53
CA SER A 42 6.95 6.47 -4.83
C SER A 42 8.26 5.93 -4.27
N SER A 43 8.27 4.70 -3.75
CA SER A 43 9.47 4.05 -3.22
C SER A 43 10.54 3.83 -4.29
N ILE A 44 10.17 3.27 -5.44
CA ILE A 44 11.10 3.07 -6.56
C ILE A 44 11.60 4.41 -7.08
N ASN A 45 10.71 5.39 -7.20
CA ASN A 45 11.06 6.72 -7.66
C ASN A 45 12.12 7.37 -6.74
N PHE A 46 11.97 7.25 -5.42
CA PHE A 46 12.90 7.81 -4.44
C PHE A 46 14.26 7.11 -4.46
N ILE A 47 14.28 5.78 -4.63
CA ILE A 47 15.52 5.01 -4.78
C ILE A 47 16.31 5.49 -6.00
N GLN A 48 15.63 5.75 -7.11
CA GLN A 48 16.25 6.12 -8.38
C GLN A 48 16.66 7.59 -8.44
N HIS A 49 15.82 8.50 -7.93
CA HIS A 49 15.93 9.94 -8.19
C HIS A 49 16.21 10.79 -6.96
N GLY A 50 16.14 10.24 -5.73
CA GLY A 50 16.52 11.00 -4.54
C GLY A 50 18.02 11.29 -4.53
N ASP A 51 18.43 12.44 -4.04
CA ASP A 51 19.84 12.75 -3.81
C ASP A 51 20.27 12.38 -2.39
N LEU A 52 19.33 12.44 -1.43
CA LEU A 52 19.62 12.12 -0.05
C LEU A 52 19.63 10.61 0.17
N VAL A 53 20.67 10.14 0.85
CA VAL A 53 20.78 8.73 1.28
C VAL A 53 19.57 8.30 2.11
N ALA A 54 19.07 9.19 2.97
CA ALA A 54 17.87 8.96 3.77
C ALA A 54 16.62 8.71 2.92
N THR A 55 16.42 9.48 1.84
CA THR A 55 15.27 9.31 0.92
C THR A 55 15.30 7.94 0.24
N LYS A 56 16.48 7.51 -0.23
CA LYS A 56 16.65 6.18 -0.83
C LYS A 56 16.42 5.06 0.19
N ALA A 57 17.01 5.20 1.38
CA ALA A 57 16.85 4.23 2.46
C ALA A 57 15.38 4.08 2.90
N LEU A 58 14.64 5.20 2.97
CA LEU A 58 13.21 5.19 3.24
C LEU A 58 12.40 4.54 2.11
N GLY A 59 12.77 4.76 0.84
CA GLY A 59 12.17 4.06 -0.28
C GLY A 59 12.35 2.53 -0.18
N VAL A 60 13.57 2.06 0.12
CA VAL A 60 13.83 0.63 0.36
C VAL A 60 13.04 0.10 1.54
N THR A 61 13.04 0.84 2.66
CA THR A 61 12.33 0.44 3.88
C THR A 61 10.83 0.32 3.62
N SER A 62 10.23 1.28 2.94
CA SER A 62 8.80 1.31 2.64
C SER A 62 8.39 0.15 1.73
N ILE A 63 9.12 -0.11 0.64
CA ILE A 63 8.78 -1.24 -0.25
C ILE A 63 8.96 -2.59 0.45
N SER A 64 9.98 -2.74 1.31
CA SER A 64 10.16 -3.95 2.12
C SER A 64 9.02 -4.15 3.11
N LEU A 65 8.60 -3.10 3.81
CA LEU A 65 7.47 -3.15 4.75
C LEU A 65 6.15 -3.48 4.03
N LEU A 66 5.90 -2.90 2.85
CA LEU A 66 4.75 -3.24 2.02
C LEU A 66 4.77 -4.71 1.62
N ALA A 67 5.92 -5.24 1.19
CA ALA A 67 6.05 -6.65 0.83
C ALA A 67 5.77 -7.58 2.02
N VAL A 68 6.30 -7.25 3.20
CA VAL A 68 6.02 -8.00 4.44
C VAL A 68 4.54 -7.90 4.80
N ASN A 69 3.95 -6.70 4.76
CA ASN A 69 2.56 -6.50 5.12
C ASN A 69 1.59 -7.22 4.17
N GLY A 70 1.85 -7.15 2.86
CA GLY A 70 1.13 -7.87 1.83
C GLY A 70 1.26 -9.38 2.01
N GLY A 71 2.46 -9.87 2.30
CA GLY A 71 2.70 -11.28 2.65
C GLY A 71 1.89 -11.75 3.86
N LEU A 72 1.86 -10.96 4.93
CA LEU A 72 1.02 -11.22 6.11
C LEU A 72 -0.48 -11.19 5.76
N GLY A 73 -0.91 -10.29 4.87
CA GLY A 73 -2.29 -10.24 4.37
C GLY A 73 -2.67 -11.53 3.64
N VAL A 74 -1.81 -12.02 2.75
CA VAL A 74 -1.99 -13.30 2.05
C VAL A 74 -2.01 -14.46 3.03
N LEU A 75 -1.06 -14.53 3.98
CA LEU A 75 -1.02 -15.55 5.01
C LEU A 75 -2.29 -15.55 5.89
N LYS A 76 -2.86 -14.38 6.20
CA LYS A 76 -4.12 -14.29 6.94
C LYS A 76 -5.31 -14.83 6.14
N MET A 77 -5.26 -14.76 4.80
CA MET A 77 -6.33 -15.23 3.92
C MET A 77 -6.23 -16.73 3.60
N ALA A 78 -5.02 -17.18 3.27
CA ALA A 78 -4.75 -18.53 2.76
C ALA A 78 -4.05 -19.46 3.75
N GLY A 79 -3.59 -18.94 4.90
CA GLY A 79 -2.90 -19.72 5.91
C GLY A 79 -3.84 -20.53 6.82
N PRO A 80 -3.26 -21.42 7.64
CA PRO A 80 -3.98 -22.25 8.62
C PRO A 80 -4.85 -21.41 9.58
N ASP A 81 -6.03 -21.92 9.95
CA ASP A 81 -6.99 -21.19 10.79
C ASP A 81 -6.44 -20.84 12.18
N ASP A 82 -5.61 -21.72 12.74
CA ASP A 82 -4.91 -21.54 14.02
C ASP A 82 -3.88 -20.41 14.00
N TRP A 83 -3.37 -20.02 12.82
CA TRP A 83 -2.42 -18.91 12.67
C TRP A 83 -3.10 -17.56 12.43
N LYS A 84 -4.34 -17.56 11.95
CA LYS A 84 -5.06 -16.34 11.54
C LYS A 84 -5.14 -15.27 12.64
N PRO A 85 -5.33 -15.58 13.94
CA PRO A 85 -5.32 -14.56 15.00
C PRO A 85 -3.97 -13.85 15.14
N GLN A 86 -2.87 -14.61 15.18
CA GLN A 86 -1.52 -14.10 15.36
C GLN A 86 -1.06 -13.34 14.11
N VAL A 87 -1.26 -13.91 12.92
CA VAL A 87 -0.93 -13.25 11.65
C VAL A 87 -1.72 -11.95 11.49
N ARG A 88 -3.01 -11.93 11.89
CA ARG A 88 -3.80 -10.69 11.91
C ARG A 88 -3.17 -9.65 12.84
N HIS A 89 -2.73 -10.04 14.03
CA HIS A 89 -2.07 -9.10 14.95
C HIS A 89 -0.79 -8.51 14.35
N PHE A 90 0.08 -9.35 13.76
CA PHE A 90 1.28 -8.88 13.08
C PHE A 90 0.98 -8.00 11.86
N HIS A 91 0.03 -8.39 11.01
CA HIS A 91 -0.39 -7.59 9.85
C HIS A 91 -0.84 -6.18 10.26
N ARG A 92 -1.49 -6.05 11.43
CA ARG A 92 -1.91 -4.74 11.96
C ARG A 92 -0.72 -3.89 12.41
N ILE A 93 0.20 -4.48 13.17
CA ILE A 93 1.40 -3.78 13.65
C ILE A 93 2.24 -3.34 12.45
N VAL A 94 2.51 -4.24 11.50
CA VAL A 94 3.28 -3.90 10.31
C VAL A 94 2.53 -2.86 9.47
N GLY A 95 1.21 -2.96 9.34
CA GLY A 95 0.39 -1.94 8.68
C GLY A 95 0.55 -0.54 9.31
N PHE A 96 0.61 -0.43 10.63
CA PHE A 96 0.91 0.84 11.29
C PHE A 96 2.33 1.34 10.99
N VAL A 97 3.32 0.45 11.01
CA VAL A 97 4.71 0.79 10.66
C VAL A 97 4.82 1.25 9.20
N VAL A 98 4.04 0.66 8.28
CA VAL A 98 3.91 1.12 6.88
C VAL A 98 3.41 2.57 6.82
N THR A 99 2.40 2.94 7.61
CA THR A 99 1.91 4.32 7.70
C THR A 99 3.01 5.27 8.18
N VAL A 100 3.75 4.90 9.22
CA VAL A 100 4.88 5.72 9.71
C VAL A 100 5.93 5.89 8.63
N ALA A 101 6.31 4.81 7.93
CA ALA A 101 7.26 4.86 6.83
C ALA A 101 6.77 5.75 5.68
N ALA A 102 5.47 5.69 5.34
CA ALA A 102 4.88 6.56 4.32
C ALA A 102 4.99 8.05 4.70
N VAL A 103 4.66 8.39 5.95
CA VAL A 103 4.80 9.77 6.46
C VAL A 103 6.26 10.21 6.44
N SER A 104 7.19 9.37 6.88
CA SER A 104 8.63 9.65 6.82
C SER A 104 9.11 9.86 5.39
N MET A 105 8.61 9.07 4.43
CA MET A 105 8.89 9.28 3.01
C MET A 105 8.42 10.65 2.55
N SER A 106 7.20 11.08 2.87
CA SER A 106 6.69 12.41 2.51
C SER A 106 7.52 13.55 3.07
N VAL A 107 7.96 13.42 4.33
CA VAL A 107 8.85 14.41 4.96
C VAL A 107 10.19 14.45 4.22
N SER A 108 10.82 13.29 4.00
CA SER A 108 12.10 13.21 3.28
C SER A 108 11.99 13.76 1.86
N ALA A 109 10.89 13.46 1.17
CA ALA A 109 10.63 13.93 -0.19
C ALA A 109 10.55 15.46 -0.28
N SER A 110 10.00 16.09 0.76
CA SER A 110 9.88 17.56 0.85
C SER A 110 11.25 18.23 1.03
N LEU A 111 12.23 17.51 1.57
CA LEU A 111 13.57 18.01 1.86
C LEU A 111 14.58 17.66 0.74
N ASP A 112 14.29 16.66 -0.08
CA ASP A 112 15.18 16.16 -1.12
C ASP A 112 14.99 16.90 -2.46
N LYS A 113 15.90 17.82 -2.77
CA LYS A 113 15.91 18.59 -4.03
C LYS A 113 16.19 17.74 -5.27
N GLY A 114 16.77 16.54 -5.12
CA GLY A 114 16.98 15.60 -6.23
C GLY A 114 15.66 15.20 -6.89
N LEU A 115 14.55 15.31 -6.15
CA LEU A 115 13.21 15.06 -6.64
C LEU A 115 12.55 16.26 -7.37
N ASP A 116 13.25 17.37 -7.62
CA ASP A 116 12.66 18.54 -8.30
C ASP A 116 12.56 18.40 -9.84
N ASN A 117 13.14 17.34 -10.40
CA ASN A 117 12.96 16.99 -11.81
C ASN A 117 11.54 16.46 -12.09
N ASN A 118 11.15 16.35 -13.36
CA ASN A 118 9.76 15.99 -13.73
C ASN A 118 9.30 14.64 -13.18
N THR A 119 10.16 13.61 -13.19
CA THR A 119 9.82 12.28 -12.68
C THR A 119 9.83 12.22 -11.15
N GLY A 120 10.79 12.88 -10.52
CA GLY A 120 10.90 13.02 -9.07
C GLY A 120 9.73 13.77 -8.45
N LYS A 121 9.25 14.84 -9.11
CA LYS A 121 8.10 15.63 -8.64
C LYS A 121 6.83 14.79 -8.60
N ILE A 122 6.60 13.95 -9.61
CA ILE A 122 5.45 13.03 -9.61
C ILE A 122 5.59 12.04 -8.46
N GLY A 123 6.79 11.45 -8.26
CA GLY A 123 7.07 10.57 -7.12
C GLY A 123 6.77 11.21 -5.77
N ARG A 124 7.18 12.48 -5.59
CA ARG A 124 6.93 13.27 -4.38
C ARG A 124 5.43 13.45 -4.12
N TYR A 125 4.65 13.87 -5.11
CA TYR A 125 3.20 14.04 -4.94
C TYR A 125 2.49 12.71 -4.69
N VAL A 126 2.91 11.63 -5.36
CA VAL A 126 2.37 10.29 -5.09
C VAL A 126 2.69 9.85 -3.65
N SER A 127 3.87 10.18 -3.11
CA SER A 127 4.21 9.89 -1.70
C SER A 127 3.26 10.61 -0.72
N TYR A 128 2.88 11.85 -1.00
CA TYR A 128 1.92 12.59 -0.16
C TYR A 128 0.56 11.91 -0.16
N GLY A 129 0.07 11.53 -1.34
CA GLY A 129 -1.17 10.78 -1.50
C GLY A 129 -1.11 9.43 -0.78
N TYR A 130 -0.02 8.68 -0.97
CA TYR A 130 0.25 7.42 -0.27
C TYR A 130 0.18 7.59 1.25
N SER A 131 0.82 8.62 1.80
CA SER A 131 0.80 8.89 3.24
C SER A 131 -0.61 9.13 3.76
N ALA A 132 -1.40 9.97 3.07
CA ALA A 132 -2.79 10.21 3.44
C ALA A 132 -3.64 8.94 3.34
N LEU A 133 -3.47 8.16 2.28
CA LEU A 133 -4.25 6.95 2.03
C LEU A 133 -3.94 5.81 3.01
N THR A 134 -2.70 5.69 3.50
CA THR A 134 -2.35 4.68 4.52
C THR A 134 -3.01 4.94 5.89
N VAL A 135 -3.47 6.16 6.16
CA VAL A 135 -4.22 6.49 7.39
C VAL A 135 -5.68 6.00 7.31
N VAL A 136 -6.25 5.93 6.11
CA VAL A 136 -7.66 5.56 5.90
C VAL A 136 -7.98 4.17 6.51
N PRO A 137 -7.18 3.11 6.29
CA PRO A 137 -7.36 1.84 6.98
C PRO A 137 -7.31 1.96 8.51
N LEU A 138 -6.45 2.80 9.09
CA LEU A 138 -6.37 2.97 10.54
C LEU A 138 -7.68 3.51 11.13
N VAL A 139 -8.30 4.46 10.44
CA VAL A 139 -9.57 5.08 10.86
C VAL A 139 -10.76 4.14 10.62
N ILE A 140 -10.88 3.57 9.42
CA ILE A 140 -12.03 2.73 9.01
C ILE A 140 -12.06 1.41 9.78
N PHE A 141 -10.90 0.80 10.01
CA PHE A 141 -10.83 -0.50 10.67
C PHE A 141 -10.73 -0.39 12.18
N SER A 142 -10.63 0.84 12.73
CA SER A 142 -10.58 1.16 14.16
C SER A 142 -9.80 0.08 14.92
N PHE A 143 -8.51 0.01 14.61
CA PHE A 143 -7.62 -0.99 15.22
C PHE A 143 -7.62 -0.93 16.73
#